data_AF-A0A7X6N363-F1
#
_entry.id   AF-A0A7X6N363-F1
#
_cell.length_a   1.000
_cell.length_b   1.000
_cell.length_c   1.000
_cell.angle_alpha   90.00
_cell.angle_beta   90.00
_cell.angle_gamma   90.00
#
_symmetry.space_group_name_H-M   'P 1'
#
loop_
_entity.id
_entity.type
_entity.pdbx_description
1 polymer ?
#
loop_
_entity_poly.entity_id
_entity_poly.type
_entity_poly.pdbx_seq_one_letter_code
_entity_poly.pdbx_strand_id
1 'polypeptide(L)'
;MKKQEARTILVSIAPKIEIIESERLSFLEDQLKEQYFIQKEKEYADWIRGLPNGFLDRLNKQTSFQDINFLLKDSFYPTELFSNVEWVKMLYTLEKSLAYLSAYKQSLFPKVKELQKNLQYVVDNDKNSLFRLFQDRTIKHNVELAKKEIQLNYGLLVDLDNRLEKWNNFSEPTADELVALSEHKLDYSAKISQILKIDDSNTESYLFRQCLEMLALAEKFIKQNSKWKLIDDVKQVWNQIRETQIKAIEASYPVDLLGYADERVAKFLPNLSRNFDNLSAIWGCSNDFLQKMCHIPEEDIELIKTIISQIMSQGKEHYYPKLRVDNLSSLEFKLLGLLKFYKDYPKDRETREKAFLEQIESLKIKLEKIRTLASNRFMLNFLSEQQRKEWLEEEKGLYIAYNSFLTADDQNDILQFPAYSERELKADFVENSATFHALIEALTGSKKIYTPNDLPDLIVDKVKQVNINREGLGVTMRSYQEFGAQYILFYRNVLLGDEMGLGKTIQAISVANHLFQNDQQHTIVICPLSVLENWNREVKKMVAIADFRVQGV
;
A
#
# COMPACT_ATOMS: atom_id res chain seq x y z
N MET A 1 -45.80 -60.02 -9.67
CA MET A 1 -45.84 -58.55 -9.82
C MET A 1 -46.30 -58.15 -11.22
N LYS A 2 -47.26 -57.22 -11.32
CA LYS A 2 -47.72 -56.63 -12.61
C LYS A 2 -46.98 -55.31 -12.92
N LYS A 3 -46.90 -54.91 -14.19
CA LYS A 3 -46.32 -53.60 -14.61
C LYS A 3 -46.83 -52.40 -13.81
N GLN A 4 -48.14 -52.29 -13.59
CA GLN A 4 -48.72 -51.17 -12.82
C GLN A 4 -48.24 -51.16 -11.37
N GLU A 5 -48.16 -52.33 -10.74
CA GLU A 5 -47.66 -52.50 -9.37
C GLU A 5 -46.18 -52.09 -9.26
N ALA A 6 -45.34 -52.54 -10.21
CA ALA A 6 -43.94 -52.14 -10.29
C ALA A 6 -43.78 -50.61 -10.46
N ARG A 7 -44.64 -49.99 -11.28
CA ARG A 7 -44.65 -48.53 -11.48
C ARG A 7 -45.03 -47.79 -10.19
N THR A 8 -46.04 -48.25 -9.46
CA THR A 8 -46.44 -47.64 -8.19
C THR A 8 -45.32 -47.72 -7.15
N ILE A 9 -44.67 -48.87 -7.02
CA ILE A 9 -43.53 -49.05 -6.09
C ILE A 9 -42.38 -48.12 -6.48
N LEU A 10 -42.03 -48.07 -7.77
CA LEU A 10 -40.95 -47.23 -8.27
C LEU A 10 -41.16 -45.75 -7.97
N VAL A 11 -42.38 -45.24 -8.19
CA VAL A 11 -42.75 -43.85 -7.86
C VAL A 11 -42.66 -43.60 -6.36
N SER A 12 -43.10 -44.55 -5.52
CA SER A 12 -43.03 -44.44 -4.06
C SER A 12 -41.59 -44.38 -3.54
N ILE A 13 -40.68 -45.21 -4.05
CA ILE A 13 -39.31 -45.29 -3.53
C ILE A 13 -38.37 -44.22 -4.08
N ALA A 14 -38.68 -43.60 -5.23
CA ALA A 14 -37.82 -42.61 -5.88
C ALA A 14 -37.38 -41.44 -4.96
N PRO A 15 -38.27 -40.71 -4.27
CA PRO A 15 -37.85 -39.62 -3.37
C PRO A 15 -37.04 -40.12 -2.16
N LYS A 16 -37.29 -41.35 -1.70
CA LYS A 16 -36.58 -41.97 -0.57
C LYS A 16 -35.14 -42.30 -0.94
N ILE A 17 -34.95 -42.79 -2.15
CA ILE A 17 -33.63 -43.08 -2.72
C ILE A 17 -32.83 -41.79 -2.87
N GLU A 18 -33.45 -40.70 -3.31
CA GLU A 18 -32.78 -39.39 -3.43
C GLU A 18 -32.27 -38.87 -2.08
N ILE A 19 -33.09 -38.98 -1.02
CA ILE A 19 -32.67 -38.64 0.35
C ILE A 19 -31.43 -39.44 0.77
N ILE A 20 -31.43 -40.76 0.57
CA ILE A 20 -30.30 -41.63 0.94
C ILE A 20 -29.05 -41.33 0.10
N GLU A 21 -29.22 -40.99 -1.18
CA GLU A 21 -28.11 -40.59 -2.05
C GLU A 21 -27.46 -39.30 -1.58
N SER A 22 -28.29 -38.31 -1.27
CA SER A 22 -27.84 -36.99 -0.83
C SER A 22 -27.14 -37.00 0.53
N GLU A 23 -27.39 -38.03 1.36
CA GLU A 23 -26.97 -38.08 2.77
C GLU A 23 -27.43 -36.85 3.57
N ARG A 24 -28.61 -36.32 3.24
CA ARG A 24 -29.17 -35.16 3.93
C ARG A 24 -30.50 -35.49 4.58
N LEU A 25 -30.64 -35.02 5.81
CA LEU A 25 -31.87 -35.14 6.59
C LEU A 25 -32.47 -33.73 6.73
N SER A 26 -33.08 -33.25 5.65
CA SER A 26 -33.55 -31.86 5.52
C SER A 26 -34.44 -31.41 6.67
N PHE A 27 -35.33 -32.29 7.16
CA PHE A 27 -36.17 -31.99 8.31
C PHE A 27 -35.36 -31.62 9.56
N LEU A 28 -34.36 -32.44 9.93
CA LEU A 28 -33.50 -32.17 11.08
C LEU A 28 -32.60 -30.96 10.86
N GLU A 29 -32.07 -30.77 9.64
CA GLU A 29 -31.31 -29.58 9.28
C GLU A 29 -32.14 -28.30 9.40
N ASP A 30 -33.42 -28.33 9.01
CA ASP A 30 -34.32 -27.18 9.08
C ASP A 30 -34.75 -26.88 10.51
N GLN A 31 -34.99 -27.90 11.33
CA GLN A 31 -35.22 -27.72 12.78
C GLN A 31 -34.00 -27.12 13.49
N LEU A 32 -32.80 -27.58 13.11
CA LEU A 32 -31.56 -27.00 13.61
C LEU A 32 -31.46 -25.53 13.17
N LYS A 33 -31.68 -25.17 11.91
CA LYS A 33 -31.72 -23.76 11.48
C LYS A 33 -32.73 -22.92 12.28
N GLU A 34 -33.92 -23.45 12.55
CA GLU A 34 -34.94 -22.76 13.33
C GLU A 34 -34.45 -22.40 14.74
N GLN A 35 -33.86 -23.37 15.46
CA GLN A 35 -33.27 -23.12 16.78
C GLN A 35 -32.12 -22.11 16.73
N TYR A 36 -31.33 -22.13 15.66
CA TYR A 36 -30.24 -21.16 15.46
C TYR A 36 -30.80 -19.75 15.38
N PHE A 37 -31.86 -19.55 14.59
CA PHE A 37 -32.49 -18.24 14.44
C PHE A 37 -33.11 -17.76 15.74
N ILE A 38 -33.77 -18.63 16.51
CA ILE A 38 -34.32 -18.29 17.82
C ILE A 38 -33.21 -17.79 18.76
N GLN A 39 -32.09 -18.51 18.84
CA GLN A 39 -30.94 -18.12 19.66
C GLN A 39 -30.32 -16.80 19.16
N LYS A 40 -30.16 -16.65 17.84
CA LYS A 40 -29.62 -15.45 17.19
C LYS A 40 -30.45 -14.22 17.52
N GLU A 41 -31.79 -14.29 17.41
CA GLU A 41 -32.69 -13.20 17.74
C GLU A 41 -32.53 -12.72 19.20
N LYS A 42 -32.47 -13.68 20.13
CA LYS A 42 -32.31 -13.40 21.56
C LYS A 42 -30.97 -12.71 21.85
N GLU A 43 -29.87 -13.33 21.45
CA GLU A 43 -28.53 -12.81 21.71
C GLU A 43 -28.29 -11.47 21.00
N TYR A 44 -28.81 -11.28 19.79
CA TYR A 44 -28.72 -10.01 19.08
C TYR A 44 -29.44 -8.89 19.82
N ALA A 45 -30.65 -9.15 20.35
CA ALA A 45 -31.40 -8.17 21.12
C ALA A 45 -30.71 -7.77 22.43
N ASP A 46 -30.04 -8.72 23.11
CA ASP A 46 -29.21 -8.44 24.27
C ASP A 46 -27.96 -7.64 23.89
N TRP A 47 -27.29 -8.02 22.81
CA TRP A 47 -26.09 -7.35 22.31
C TRP A 47 -26.35 -5.90 21.92
N ILE A 48 -27.40 -5.62 21.15
CA ILE A 48 -27.77 -4.25 20.76
C ILE A 48 -28.03 -3.38 21.99
N ARG A 49 -28.75 -3.90 23.00
CA ARG A 49 -29.00 -3.17 24.24
C ARG A 49 -27.72 -2.88 25.04
N GLY A 50 -26.67 -3.69 24.83
CA GLY A 50 -25.36 -3.51 25.45
C GLY A 50 -24.47 -2.47 24.77
N LEU A 51 -24.83 -2.00 23.57
CA LEU A 51 -24.07 -0.96 22.87
C LEU A 51 -24.21 0.41 23.56
N PRO A 52 -23.19 1.29 23.49
CA PRO A 52 -23.30 2.62 24.09
C PRO A 52 -24.44 3.46 23.47
N ASN A 53 -25.11 4.28 24.28
CA ASN A 53 -26.25 5.10 23.85
C ASN A 53 -25.87 6.05 22.69
N GLY A 54 -26.60 5.99 21.58
CA GLY A 54 -26.35 6.81 20.38
C GLY A 54 -25.10 6.41 19.59
N PHE A 55 -24.49 5.27 19.90
CA PHE A 55 -23.32 4.76 19.18
C PHE A 55 -23.64 4.48 17.71
N LEU A 56 -24.73 3.73 17.46
CA LEU A 56 -25.16 3.40 16.10
C LEU A 56 -25.52 4.67 15.31
N ASP A 57 -26.13 5.66 15.94
CA ASP A 57 -26.47 6.94 15.29
C ASP A 57 -25.21 7.71 14.86
N ARG A 58 -24.18 7.74 15.72
CA ARG A 58 -22.91 8.41 15.41
C ARG A 58 -22.10 7.66 14.34
N LEU A 59 -22.17 6.34 14.35
CA LEU A 59 -21.57 5.50 13.31
C LEU A 59 -22.28 5.70 11.96
N ASN A 60 -23.60 5.95 11.99
CA ASN A 60 -24.45 5.98 10.81
C ASN A 60 -24.72 7.37 10.20
N LYS A 61 -23.72 8.27 10.15
CA LYS A 61 -23.93 9.62 9.60
C LYS A 61 -24.23 9.66 8.09
N GLN A 62 -24.08 8.56 7.34
CA GLN A 62 -24.20 8.51 5.88
C GLN A 62 -25.15 7.44 5.31
N THR A 63 -25.75 6.57 6.13
CA THR A 63 -26.68 5.51 5.69
C THR A 63 -28.00 5.60 6.47
N SER A 64 -29.09 5.05 5.93
CA SER A 64 -30.36 5.05 6.67
C SER A 64 -30.25 4.11 7.88
N PHE A 65 -30.89 4.44 9.01
CA PHE A 65 -30.87 3.61 10.23
C PHE A 65 -31.50 2.22 10.03
N GLN A 66 -32.48 2.10 9.12
CA GLN A 66 -33.14 0.84 8.83
C GLN A 66 -32.21 -0.16 8.13
N ASP A 67 -31.34 0.32 7.24
CA ASP A 67 -30.39 -0.54 6.52
C ASP A 67 -29.31 -1.11 7.45
N ILE A 68 -28.84 -0.30 8.42
CA ILE A 68 -27.80 -0.74 9.36
C ILE A 68 -28.30 -1.83 10.30
N ASN A 69 -29.49 -1.69 10.88
CA ASN A 69 -30.00 -2.73 11.78
C ASN A 69 -30.16 -4.07 11.05
N PHE A 70 -30.66 -4.05 9.82
CA PHE A 70 -30.74 -5.25 8.99
C PHE A 70 -29.35 -5.87 8.76
N LEU A 71 -28.37 -5.09 8.33
CA LEU A 71 -27.00 -5.57 8.08
C LEU A 71 -26.31 -6.09 9.35
N LEU A 72 -26.49 -5.42 10.48
CA LEU A 72 -25.97 -5.86 11.77
C LEU A 72 -26.59 -7.18 12.20
N LYS A 73 -27.91 -7.32 12.03
CA LYS A 73 -28.63 -8.54 12.37
C LYS A 73 -28.20 -9.70 11.48
N ASP A 74 -28.10 -9.46 10.18
CA ASP A 74 -27.68 -10.47 9.21
C ASP A 74 -26.27 -10.99 9.52
N SER A 75 -25.32 -10.08 9.79
CA SER A 75 -23.93 -10.41 10.12
C SER A 75 -23.69 -10.85 11.57
N PHE A 76 -24.71 -10.85 12.44
CA PHE A 76 -24.58 -11.30 13.83
C PHE A 76 -24.59 -12.82 13.93
N TYR A 77 -23.68 -13.37 14.74
CA TYR A 77 -23.63 -14.78 15.09
C TYR A 77 -23.85 -14.98 16.59
N PRO A 78 -24.74 -15.90 17.01
CA PRO A 78 -24.84 -16.31 18.40
C PRO A 78 -23.55 -16.98 18.86
N THR A 79 -23.26 -16.88 20.15
CA THR A 79 -21.98 -17.26 20.78
C THR A 79 -22.12 -18.41 21.78
N GLU A 80 -23.37 -18.80 22.10
CA GLU A 80 -23.67 -19.79 23.13
C GLU A 80 -24.51 -20.97 22.61
N LEU A 81 -24.31 -21.38 21.35
CA LEU A 81 -25.04 -22.50 20.74
C LEU A 81 -24.93 -23.79 21.57
N PHE A 82 -23.73 -24.13 22.04
CA PHE A 82 -23.50 -25.34 22.84
C PHE A 82 -23.93 -25.22 24.31
N SER A 83 -24.37 -24.03 24.75
CA SER A 83 -25.01 -23.86 26.06
C SER A 83 -26.52 -24.07 25.98
N ASN A 84 -27.09 -24.07 24.77
CA ASN A 84 -28.51 -24.36 24.54
C ASN A 84 -28.72 -25.87 24.48
N VAL A 85 -29.41 -26.42 25.49
CA VAL A 85 -29.64 -27.87 25.61
C VAL A 85 -30.41 -28.43 24.41
N GLU A 86 -31.43 -27.72 23.93
CA GLU A 86 -32.21 -28.17 22.78
C GLU A 86 -31.34 -28.20 21.51
N TRP A 87 -30.53 -27.17 21.28
CA TRP A 87 -29.57 -27.15 20.18
C TRP A 87 -28.65 -28.37 20.18
N VAL A 88 -28.04 -28.67 21.33
CA VAL A 88 -27.11 -29.79 21.48
C VAL A 88 -27.80 -31.14 21.20
N LYS A 89 -29.03 -31.33 21.71
CA LYS A 89 -29.83 -32.53 21.44
C LYS A 89 -30.14 -32.70 19.95
N MET A 90 -30.50 -31.61 19.27
CA MET A 90 -30.78 -31.65 17.83
C MET A 90 -29.52 -31.99 17.02
N LEU A 91 -28.38 -31.39 17.37
CA LEU A 91 -27.11 -31.66 16.71
C LEU A 91 -26.68 -33.12 16.89
N TYR A 92 -26.79 -33.66 18.10
CA TYR A 92 -26.53 -35.07 18.41
C TYR A 92 -27.45 -35.99 17.60
N THR A 93 -28.77 -35.71 17.58
CA THR A 93 -29.74 -36.51 16.81
C THR A 93 -29.36 -36.53 15.33
N LEU A 94 -29.05 -35.37 14.75
CA LEU A 94 -28.65 -35.27 13.35
C LEU A 94 -27.38 -36.08 13.06
N GLU A 95 -26.37 -36.01 13.91
CA GLU A 95 -25.15 -36.80 13.75
C GLU A 95 -25.41 -38.30 13.80
N LYS A 96 -26.13 -38.76 14.82
CA LYS A 96 -26.49 -40.17 15.00
C LYS A 96 -27.27 -40.69 13.80
N SER A 97 -28.25 -39.93 13.33
CA SER A 97 -29.07 -40.31 12.18
C SER A 97 -28.29 -40.31 10.87
N LEU A 98 -27.37 -39.37 10.67
CA LEU A 98 -26.46 -39.39 9.52
C LEU A 98 -25.49 -40.58 9.57
N ALA A 99 -25.00 -40.96 10.75
CA ALA A 99 -24.17 -42.16 10.90
C ALA A 99 -24.95 -43.43 10.52
N TYR A 100 -26.21 -43.55 10.96
CA TYR A 100 -27.08 -44.67 10.55
C TYR A 100 -27.38 -44.67 9.06
N LEU A 101 -27.64 -43.49 8.48
CA LEU A 101 -27.89 -43.35 7.04
C LEU A 101 -26.64 -43.74 6.24
N SER A 102 -25.45 -43.28 6.64
CA SER A 102 -24.18 -43.62 5.99
C SER A 102 -23.90 -45.14 6.06
N ALA A 103 -24.09 -45.75 7.23
CA ALA A 103 -23.95 -47.20 7.39
C ALA A 103 -24.95 -47.99 6.50
N TYR A 104 -26.19 -47.52 6.38
CA TYR A 104 -27.19 -48.12 5.50
C TYR A 104 -26.81 -47.97 4.02
N LYS A 105 -26.31 -46.79 3.63
CA LYS A 105 -25.86 -46.49 2.27
C LYS A 105 -24.71 -47.41 1.83
N GLN A 106 -23.80 -47.74 2.75
CA GLN A 106 -22.69 -48.65 2.47
C GLN A 106 -23.11 -50.13 2.40
N SER A 107 -24.11 -50.53 3.18
CA SER A 107 -24.48 -51.95 3.33
C SER A 107 -25.65 -52.40 2.44
N LEU A 108 -26.85 -51.87 2.66
CA LEU A 108 -28.09 -52.38 2.07
C LEU A 108 -28.56 -51.58 0.85
N PHE A 109 -28.16 -50.31 0.75
CA PHE A 109 -28.58 -49.44 -0.34
C PHE A 109 -28.16 -49.89 -1.75
N PRO A 110 -26.98 -50.51 -1.99
CA PRO A 110 -26.66 -51.08 -3.30
C PRO A 110 -27.70 -52.10 -3.77
N LYS A 111 -28.26 -52.89 -2.85
CA LYS A 111 -29.33 -53.84 -3.17
C LYS A 111 -30.62 -53.10 -3.51
N VAL A 112 -30.99 -52.05 -2.79
CA VAL A 112 -32.14 -51.20 -3.11
C VAL A 112 -32.01 -50.57 -4.51
N LYS A 113 -30.81 -50.12 -4.89
CA LYS A 113 -30.53 -49.60 -6.24
C LYS A 113 -30.66 -50.68 -7.32
N GLU A 114 -30.24 -51.90 -7.05
CA GLU A 114 -30.47 -53.05 -7.95
C GLU A 114 -31.97 -53.31 -8.13
N LEU A 115 -32.74 -53.30 -7.04
CA LEU A 115 -34.19 -53.46 -7.08
C LEU A 115 -34.87 -52.31 -7.83
N GLN A 116 -34.39 -51.07 -7.69
CA GLN A 116 -34.86 -49.92 -8.47
C GLN A 116 -34.67 -50.15 -9.97
N LYS A 117 -33.48 -50.63 -10.39
CA LYS A 117 -33.20 -50.97 -11.79
C LYS A 117 -34.11 -52.10 -12.29
N ASN A 118 -34.34 -53.12 -11.48
CA ASN A 118 -35.23 -54.24 -11.82
C ASN A 118 -36.68 -53.76 -11.95
N LEU A 119 -37.15 -52.89 -11.05
CA LEU A 119 -38.48 -52.28 -11.14
C LEU A 119 -38.64 -51.48 -12.43
N GLN A 120 -37.66 -50.63 -12.77
CA GLN A 120 -37.62 -49.88 -14.01
C GLN A 120 -37.64 -50.82 -15.23
N TYR A 121 -36.81 -51.87 -15.23
CA TYR A 121 -36.78 -52.86 -16.30
C TYR A 121 -38.13 -53.56 -16.52
N VAL A 122 -38.83 -53.92 -15.43
CA VAL A 122 -40.19 -54.48 -15.49
C VAL A 122 -41.18 -53.46 -16.05
N VAL A 123 -41.11 -52.19 -15.62
CA VAL A 123 -41.97 -51.12 -16.14
C VAL A 123 -41.77 -50.94 -17.65
N ASP A 124 -40.53 -50.97 -18.13
CA ASP A 124 -40.20 -50.74 -19.53
C ASP A 124 -40.54 -51.93 -20.43
N ASN A 125 -40.34 -53.16 -19.93
CA ASN A 125 -40.36 -54.36 -20.75
C ASN A 125 -41.55 -55.30 -20.51
N ASP A 126 -42.32 -55.18 -19.43
CA ASP A 126 -43.47 -56.05 -19.17
C ASP A 126 -44.65 -55.67 -20.08
N LYS A 127 -44.92 -56.50 -21.09
CA LYS A 127 -45.99 -56.31 -22.08
C LYS A 127 -47.28 -57.01 -21.63
N ASN A 128 -48.43 -56.43 -22.02
CA ASN A 128 -49.74 -57.05 -21.81
C ASN A 128 -49.84 -58.44 -22.48
N SER A 129 -50.71 -59.29 -21.95
CA SER A 129 -50.81 -60.72 -22.28
C SER A 129 -50.80 -61.04 -23.79
N LEU A 130 -51.46 -60.21 -24.60
CA LEU A 130 -51.53 -60.32 -26.06
C LEU A 130 -50.17 -60.07 -26.76
N PHE A 131 -49.42 -59.05 -26.34
CA PHE A 131 -48.16 -58.66 -26.96
C PHE A 131 -46.95 -59.42 -26.41
N ARG A 132 -47.14 -60.17 -25.31
CA ARG A 132 -46.11 -61.00 -24.68
C ARG A 132 -45.72 -62.22 -25.51
N LEU A 133 -46.59 -62.66 -26.42
CA LEU A 133 -46.34 -63.78 -27.35
C LEU A 133 -45.30 -63.41 -28.43
N PHE A 134 -45.17 -62.12 -28.76
CA PHE A 134 -44.25 -61.58 -29.78
C PHE A 134 -42.97 -60.98 -29.18
N GLN A 135 -42.73 -61.18 -27.88
CA GLN A 135 -41.57 -60.64 -27.20
C GLN A 135 -40.38 -61.60 -27.29
N ASP A 136 -39.18 -61.04 -27.44
CA ASP A 136 -37.93 -61.79 -27.42
C ASP A 136 -37.83 -62.68 -26.16
N ARG A 137 -37.38 -63.93 -26.34
CA ARG A 137 -37.32 -64.93 -25.27
C ARG A 137 -36.39 -64.51 -24.14
N THR A 138 -35.28 -63.84 -24.45
CA THR A 138 -34.30 -63.34 -23.48
C THR A 138 -34.90 -62.22 -22.64
N ILE A 139 -35.59 -61.26 -23.28
CA ILE A 139 -36.29 -60.18 -22.57
C ILE A 139 -37.35 -60.76 -21.63
N LYS A 140 -38.15 -61.72 -22.12
CA LYS A 140 -39.18 -62.38 -21.30
C LYS A 140 -38.58 -63.10 -20.08
N HIS A 141 -37.43 -63.77 -20.25
CA HIS A 141 -36.72 -64.42 -19.16
C HIS A 141 -36.19 -63.41 -18.12
N ASN A 142 -35.56 -62.33 -18.59
CA ASN A 142 -35.02 -61.28 -17.72
C ASN A 142 -36.12 -60.53 -16.95
N VAL A 143 -37.29 -60.31 -17.54
CA VAL A 143 -38.44 -59.70 -16.83
C VAL A 143 -38.91 -60.60 -15.69
N GLU A 144 -38.96 -61.93 -15.89
CA GLU A 144 -39.35 -62.87 -14.84
C GLU A 144 -38.28 -62.97 -13.73
N LEU A 145 -36.99 -62.96 -14.09
CA LEU A 145 -35.90 -62.89 -13.11
C LEU A 145 -35.98 -61.61 -12.27
N ALA A 146 -36.16 -60.45 -12.91
CA ALA A 146 -36.32 -59.17 -12.22
C ALA A 146 -37.51 -59.20 -11.26
N LYS A 147 -38.67 -59.73 -11.69
CA LYS A 147 -39.85 -59.88 -10.83
C LYS A 147 -39.58 -60.79 -9.62
N LYS A 148 -38.90 -61.91 -9.82
CA LYS A 148 -38.54 -62.84 -8.73
C LYS A 148 -37.60 -62.19 -7.72
N GLU A 149 -36.59 -61.46 -8.21
CA GLU A 149 -35.63 -60.76 -7.36
C GLU A 149 -36.28 -59.66 -6.53
N ILE A 150 -37.19 -58.88 -7.13
CA ILE A 150 -37.99 -57.88 -6.41
C ILE A 150 -38.84 -58.54 -5.33
N GLN A 151 -39.48 -59.67 -5.63
CA GLN A 151 -40.34 -60.35 -4.68
C GLN A 151 -39.57 -60.91 -3.48
N LEU A 152 -38.38 -61.48 -3.70
CA LEU A 152 -37.53 -62.03 -2.64
C LEU A 152 -37.03 -60.94 -1.67
N ASN A 153 -36.81 -59.73 -2.18
CA ASN A 153 -36.22 -58.63 -1.42
C ASN A 153 -37.21 -57.48 -1.16
N TYR A 154 -38.51 -57.69 -1.36
CA TYR A 154 -39.52 -56.64 -1.29
C TYR A 154 -39.53 -55.91 0.07
N GLY A 155 -39.20 -56.62 1.15
CA GLY A 155 -39.06 -56.04 2.49
C GLY A 155 -38.07 -54.87 2.57
N LEU A 156 -37.00 -54.89 1.77
CA LEU A 156 -36.03 -53.78 1.73
C LEU A 156 -36.61 -52.48 1.17
N LEU A 157 -37.61 -52.58 0.29
CA LEU A 157 -38.28 -51.42 -0.31
C LEU A 157 -39.34 -50.84 0.62
N VAL A 158 -40.05 -51.69 1.35
CA VAL A 158 -41.08 -51.28 2.32
C VAL A 158 -40.46 -50.66 3.58
N ASP A 159 -39.32 -51.19 4.03
CA ASP A 159 -38.64 -50.73 5.25
C ASP A 159 -37.99 -49.34 5.10
N LEU A 160 -37.91 -48.80 3.87
CA LEU A 160 -37.37 -47.45 3.63
C LEU A 160 -38.14 -46.37 4.39
N ASP A 161 -39.47 -46.47 4.47
CA ASP A 161 -40.30 -45.49 5.19
C ASP A 161 -40.01 -45.51 6.69
N ASN A 162 -40.04 -46.70 7.29
CA ASN A 162 -39.77 -46.88 8.71
C ASN A 162 -38.37 -46.39 9.10
N ARG A 163 -37.37 -46.58 8.22
CA ARG A 163 -36.00 -46.11 8.45
C ARG A 163 -35.89 -44.60 8.38
N LEU A 164 -36.44 -43.99 7.33
CA LEU A 164 -36.41 -42.54 7.18
C LEU A 164 -37.16 -41.84 8.31
N GLU A 165 -38.29 -42.38 8.75
CA GLU A 165 -39.02 -41.89 9.91
C GLU A 165 -38.16 -42.00 11.19
N LYS A 166 -37.53 -43.15 11.44
CA LYS A 166 -36.63 -43.34 12.58
C LYS A 166 -35.43 -42.41 12.56
N TRP A 167 -34.83 -42.17 11.40
CA TRP A 167 -33.68 -41.26 11.27
C TRP A 167 -34.08 -39.79 11.42
N ASN A 168 -35.35 -39.43 11.18
CA ASN A 168 -35.85 -38.08 11.42
C ASN A 168 -36.38 -37.85 12.84
N ASN A 169 -36.46 -38.90 13.66
CA ASN A 169 -36.97 -38.78 15.03
C ASN A 169 -35.89 -38.34 16.01
N PHE A 170 -36.26 -37.44 16.92
CA PHE A 170 -35.39 -36.98 17.99
C PHE A 170 -34.97 -38.11 18.92
N SER A 171 -33.67 -38.14 19.24
CA SER A 171 -33.10 -39.05 20.22
C SER A 171 -32.56 -38.25 21.40
N GLU A 172 -32.95 -38.64 22.60
CA GLU A 172 -32.37 -38.07 23.83
C GLU A 172 -30.97 -38.65 24.05
N PRO A 173 -29.91 -37.81 24.07
CA PRO A 173 -28.57 -38.26 24.41
C PRO A 173 -28.45 -38.57 25.90
N THR A 174 -27.60 -39.54 26.22
CA THR A 174 -27.15 -39.80 27.60
C THR A 174 -26.23 -38.68 28.10
N ALA A 175 -26.01 -38.62 29.42
CA ALA A 175 -25.10 -37.64 30.00
C ALA A 175 -23.67 -37.76 29.45
N ASP A 176 -23.17 -38.98 29.25
CA ASP A 176 -21.84 -39.23 28.71
C ASP A 176 -21.72 -38.78 27.24
N GLU A 177 -22.78 -38.95 26.44
CA GLU A 177 -22.81 -38.48 25.05
C GLU A 177 -22.85 -36.95 24.96
N LEU A 178 -23.54 -36.28 25.89
CA LEU A 178 -23.51 -34.82 26.01
C LEU A 178 -22.12 -34.31 26.38
N VAL A 179 -21.42 -35.00 27.29
CA VAL A 179 -20.04 -34.67 27.65
C VAL A 179 -19.11 -34.82 26.45
N ALA A 180 -19.17 -35.96 25.74
CA ALA A 180 -18.35 -36.20 24.56
C ALA A 180 -18.57 -35.12 23.47
N LEU A 181 -19.82 -34.75 23.19
CA LEU A 181 -20.14 -33.69 22.24
C LEU A 181 -19.55 -32.34 22.69
N SER A 182 -19.57 -32.06 23.99
CA SER A 182 -19.01 -30.84 24.56
C SER A 182 -17.47 -30.76 24.50
N GLU A 183 -16.78 -31.90 24.51
CA GLU A 183 -15.31 -31.99 24.39
C GLU A 183 -14.85 -31.83 22.93
N HIS A 184 -15.71 -32.23 21.97
CA HIS A 184 -15.40 -32.28 20.54
C HIS A 184 -16.09 -31.18 19.72
N LYS A 185 -16.49 -30.06 20.34
CA LYS A 185 -17.24 -28.97 19.68
C LYS A 185 -16.63 -28.50 18.36
N LEU A 186 -15.31 -28.37 18.32
CA LEU A 186 -14.58 -27.84 17.16
C LEU A 186 -14.75 -28.72 15.91
N ASP A 187 -14.89 -30.04 16.10
CA ASP A 187 -15.08 -31.01 15.02
C ASP A 187 -16.39 -30.77 14.26
N TYR A 188 -17.37 -30.11 14.90
CA TYR A 188 -18.66 -29.76 14.31
C TYR A 188 -18.65 -28.43 13.54
N SER A 189 -17.58 -27.64 13.61
CA SER A 189 -17.55 -26.28 13.03
C SER A 189 -17.87 -26.26 11.54
N ALA A 190 -17.15 -27.03 10.73
CA ALA A 190 -17.35 -27.10 9.28
C ALA A 190 -18.76 -27.60 8.90
N LYS A 191 -19.28 -28.59 9.62
CA LYS A 191 -20.62 -29.14 9.39
C LYS A 191 -21.70 -28.12 9.73
N ILE A 192 -21.59 -27.43 10.85
CA ILE A 192 -22.52 -26.38 11.26
C ILE A 192 -22.48 -25.22 10.24
N SER A 193 -21.29 -24.80 9.82
CA SER A 193 -21.14 -23.77 8.77
C SER A 193 -21.83 -24.18 7.48
N GLN A 194 -21.69 -25.44 7.06
CA GLN A 194 -22.35 -25.95 5.86
C GLN A 194 -23.88 -25.93 5.97
N ILE A 195 -24.44 -26.40 7.11
CA ILE A 195 -25.90 -26.46 7.33
C ILE A 195 -26.50 -25.05 7.38
N LEU A 196 -25.85 -24.15 8.11
CA LEU A 196 -26.29 -22.77 8.32
C LEU A 196 -25.92 -21.85 7.16
N LYS A 197 -25.15 -22.34 6.17
CA LYS A 197 -24.59 -21.55 5.06
C LYS A 197 -23.80 -20.35 5.55
N ILE A 198 -23.02 -20.55 6.61
CA ILE A 198 -22.10 -19.53 7.13
C ILE A 198 -20.86 -19.56 6.25
N ASP A 199 -20.59 -18.45 5.57
CA ASP A 199 -19.31 -18.23 4.90
C ASP A 199 -18.26 -17.90 5.97
N ASP A 200 -17.33 -18.82 6.19
CA ASP A 200 -16.22 -18.68 7.15
C ASP A 200 -15.02 -17.93 6.56
N SER A 201 -15.01 -17.72 5.24
CA SER A 201 -13.86 -17.18 4.49
C SER A 201 -13.69 -15.66 4.61
N ASN A 202 -14.74 -14.91 4.97
CA ASN A 202 -14.65 -13.47 5.18
C ASN A 202 -15.64 -13.00 6.27
N THR A 203 -15.22 -13.13 7.53
CA THR A 203 -16.11 -13.11 8.69
C THR A 203 -15.92 -11.93 9.63
N GLU A 204 -15.31 -10.84 9.16
CA GLU A 204 -15.20 -9.68 10.01
C GLU A 204 -16.59 -9.08 10.29
N SER A 205 -16.94 -8.96 11.58
CA SER A 205 -18.15 -8.29 12.06
C SER A 205 -18.38 -7.02 11.25
N TYR A 206 -19.58 -6.85 10.69
CA TYR A 206 -19.91 -5.65 9.91
C TYR A 206 -19.56 -4.38 10.70
N LEU A 207 -19.84 -4.38 12.00
CA LEU A 207 -19.55 -3.24 12.87
C LEU A 207 -18.05 -2.99 13.03
N PHE A 208 -17.21 -4.04 13.09
CA PHE A 208 -15.76 -3.90 13.14
C PHE A 208 -15.20 -3.26 11.86
N ARG A 209 -15.68 -3.71 10.70
CA ARG A 209 -15.32 -3.11 9.41
C ARG A 209 -15.69 -1.63 9.35
N GLN A 210 -16.92 -1.30 9.76
CA GLN A 210 -17.37 0.09 9.82
C GLN A 210 -16.53 0.93 10.78
N CYS A 211 -16.20 0.39 11.96
CA CYS A 211 -15.31 1.06 12.91
C CYS A 211 -13.93 1.34 12.31
N LEU A 212 -13.32 0.38 11.60
CA LEU A 212 -12.02 0.55 10.95
C LEU A 212 -12.03 1.58 9.83
N GLU A 213 -13.04 1.51 8.95
CA GLU A 213 -13.20 2.47 7.85
C GLU A 213 -13.28 3.90 8.41
N MET A 214 -14.09 4.10 9.44
CA MET A 214 -14.23 5.38 10.13
C MET A 214 -12.93 5.83 10.82
N LEU A 215 -12.17 4.92 11.45
CA LEU A 215 -10.85 5.25 12.02
C LEU A 215 -9.85 5.66 10.93
N ALA A 216 -9.85 4.97 9.79
CA ALA A 216 -9.00 5.31 8.65
C ALA A 216 -9.36 6.68 8.06
N LEU A 217 -10.66 7.00 7.97
CA LEU A 217 -11.13 8.32 7.55
C LEU A 217 -10.71 9.41 8.55
N ALA A 218 -10.86 9.18 9.85
CA ALA A 218 -10.45 10.11 10.89
C ALA A 218 -8.92 10.34 10.90
N GLU A 219 -8.14 9.27 10.75
CA GLU A 219 -6.68 9.34 10.64
C GLU A 219 -6.24 10.12 9.40
N LYS A 220 -6.90 9.89 8.26
CA LYS A 220 -6.64 10.64 7.03
C LYS A 220 -7.00 12.11 7.22
N PHE A 221 -8.15 12.40 7.81
CA PHE A 221 -8.62 13.76 8.06
C PHE A 221 -7.63 14.53 8.95
N ILE A 222 -7.22 13.96 10.09
CA ILE A 222 -6.28 14.64 10.99
C ILE A 222 -4.93 14.85 10.29
N LYS A 223 -4.38 13.85 9.59
CA LYS A 223 -3.13 13.98 8.84
C LYS A 223 -3.18 15.07 7.76
N GLN A 224 -4.35 15.30 7.15
CA GLN A 224 -4.57 16.36 6.16
C GLN A 224 -4.81 17.75 6.76
N ASN A 225 -5.18 17.84 8.04
CA ASN A 225 -5.53 19.09 8.73
C ASN A 225 -4.65 19.36 9.96
N SER A 226 -3.38 18.95 9.89
CA SER A 226 -2.43 19.04 11.00
C SER A 226 -1.02 19.37 10.52
N LYS A 227 -0.07 19.42 11.46
CA LYS A 227 1.35 19.65 11.19
C LYS A 227 1.95 18.67 10.17
N TRP A 228 1.40 17.46 10.05
CA TRP A 228 1.86 16.48 9.06
C TRP A 228 1.61 16.94 7.63
N LYS A 229 0.45 17.56 7.35
CA LYS A 229 0.17 18.11 6.02
C LYS A 229 1.14 19.24 5.68
N LEU A 230 1.47 20.07 6.67
CA LEU A 230 2.45 21.15 6.51
C LEU A 230 3.83 20.62 6.11
N ILE A 231 4.28 19.52 6.71
CA ILE A 231 5.54 18.86 6.35
C ILE A 231 5.50 18.35 4.90
N ASP A 232 4.39 17.72 4.50
CA ASP A 232 4.17 17.25 3.13
C ASP A 232 4.19 18.40 2.12
N ASP A 233 3.51 19.51 2.42
CA ASP A 233 3.50 20.72 1.60
C ASP A 233 4.90 21.33 1.46
N VAL A 234 5.68 21.39 2.55
CA VAL A 234 7.08 21.85 2.51
C VAL A 234 7.91 20.98 1.57
N LYS A 235 7.81 19.64 1.68
CA LYS A 235 8.52 18.71 0.79
C LYS A 235 8.11 18.89 -0.67
N GLN A 236 6.82 19.01 -0.93
CA GLN A 236 6.30 19.19 -2.28
C GLN A 236 6.80 20.49 -2.91
N VAL A 237 6.68 21.62 -2.19
CA VAL A 237 7.13 22.93 -2.71
C VAL A 237 8.65 22.96 -2.87
N TRP A 238 9.41 22.36 -1.94
CA TRP A 238 10.87 22.25 -2.07
C TRP A 238 11.28 21.49 -3.33
N ASN A 239 10.62 20.36 -3.62
CA ASN A 239 10.87 19.59 -4.84
C ASN A 239 10.51 20.37 -6.10
N GLN A 240 9.41 21.14 -6.09
CA GLN A 240 9.05 22.02 -7.21
C GLN A 240 10.10 23.10 -7.47
N ILE A 241 10.62 23.72 -6.42
CA ILE A 241 11.73 24.71 -6.53
C ILE A 241 12.96 24.03 -7.11
N ARG A 242 13.33 22.85 -6.58
CA ARG A 242 14.46 22.05 -7.07
C ARG A 242 14.34 21.73 -8.56
N GLU A 243 13.21 21.21 -9.01
CA GLU A 243 12.99 20.92 -10.43
C GLU A 243 13.06 22.16 -11.31
N THR A 244 12.53 23.29 -10.84
CA THR A 244 12.56 24.56 -11.57
C THR A 244 13.98 25.08 -11.72
N GLN A 245 14.77 25.06 -10.65
CA GLN A 245 16.16 25.54 -10.67
C GLN A 245 17.08 24.59 -11.45
N ILE A 246 16.89 23.26 -11.34
CA ILE A 246 17.63 22.28 -12.16
C ILE A 246 17.38 22.54 -13.65
N LYS A 247 16.11 22.71 -14.06
CA LYS A 247 15.78 23.01 -15.47
C LYS A 247 16.45 24.30 -15.96
N ALA A 248 16.51 25.33 -15.11
CA ALA A 248 17.21 26.57 -15.45
C ALA A 248 18.72 26.37 -15.62
N ILE A 249 19.34 25.53 -14.79
CA ILE A 249 20.77 25.17 -14.91
C ILE A 249 21.02 24.37 -16.20
N GLU A 250 20.20 23.36 -16.49
CA GLU A 250 20.33 22.56 -17.71
C GLU A 250 20.21 23.42 -18.98
N ALA A 251 19.33 24.42 -18.96
CA ALA A 251 19.18 25.38 -20.05
C ALA A 251 20.38 26.34 -20.18
N SER A 252 21.23 26.44 -19.16
CA SER A 252 22.42 27.30 -19.16
C SER A 252 23.69 26.61 -19.67
N TYR A 253 23.68 25.28 -19.82
CA TYR A 253 24.86 24.53 -20.25
C TYR A 253 25.22 24.82 -21.72
N PRO A 254 26.39 25.41 -22.00
CA PRO A 254 26.76 25.79 -23.36
C PRO A 254 27.07 24.57 -24.22
N VAL A 255 26.87 24.71 -25.53
CA VAL A 255 27.12 23.64 -26.51
C VAL A 255 28.57 23.15 -26.49
N ASP A 256 29.51 24.06 -26.20
CA ASP A 256 30.95 23.78 -26.17
C ASP A 256 31.34 22.68 -25.16
N LEU A 257 30.51 22.45 -24.13
CA LEU A 257 30.71 21.34 -23.17
C LEU A 257 30.83 19.97 -23.85
N LEU A 258 30.20 19.77 -25.01
CA LEU A 258 30.27 18.51 -25.75
C LEU A 258 31.65 18.20 -26.29
N GLY A 259 32.40 19.21 -26.74
CA GLY A 259 33.76 18.99 -27.26
C GLY A 259 34.75 18.64 -26.16
N TYR A 260 34.47 19.05 -24.93
CA TYR A 260 35.25 18.63 -23.77
C TYR A 260 34.87 17.23 -23.29
N ALA A 261 33.76 16.65 -23.73
CA ALA A 261 33.31 15.34 -23.28
C ALA A 261 33.92 14.20 -24.12
N ASP A 262 33.85 14.27 -25.45
CA ASP A 262 34.37 13.26 -26.39
C ASP A 262 34.96 13.93 -27.65
N GLU A 263 36.19 13.55 -28.03
CA GLU A 263 36.90 14.11 -29.19
C GLU A 263 36.15 13.86 -30.52
N ARG A 264 35.40 12.75 -30.63
CA ARG A 264 34.56 12.46 -31.79
C ARG A 264 33.39 13.40 -31.91
N VAL A 265 32.95 14.02 -30.82
CA VAL A 265 31.87 15.02 -30.84
C VAL A 265 32.42 16.41 -31.12
N ALA A 266 33.67 16.68 -30.76
CA ALA A 266 34.34 17.97 -30.99
C ALA A 266 34.32 18.41 -32.47
N LYS A 267 34.42 17.47 -33.43
CA LYS A 267 34.33 17.75 -34.88
C LYS A 267 32.99 18.37 -35.31
N PHE A 268 31.93 18.18 -34.55
CA PHE A 268 30.58 18.68 -34.88
C PHE A 268 30.23 19.99 -34.17
N LEU A 269 31.05 20.45 -33.22
CA LEU A 269 30.80 21.67 -32.45
C LEU A 269 30.50 22.91 -33.32
N PRO A 270 31.24 23.21 -34.40
CA PRO A 270 30.98 24.43 -35.18
C PRO A 270 29.56 24.49 -35.77
N ASN A 271 29.02 23.33 -36.18
CA ASN A 271 27.66 23.24 -36.71
C ASN A 271 26.60 23.20 -35.59
N LEU A 272 26.91 22.54 -34.47
CA LEU A 272 26.02 22.50 -33.31
C LEU A 272 25.86 23.90 -32.67
N SER A 273 26.98 24.58 -32.36
CA SER A 273 26.98 25.92 -31.75
C SER A 273 26.38 27.00 -32.66
N ARG A 274 26.25 26.74 -33.97
CA ARG A 274 25.56 27.62 -34.92
C ARG A 274 24.04 27.48 -34.89
N ASN A 275 23.53 26.28 -34.57
CA ASN A 275 22.10 25.95 -34.63
C ASN A 275 21.43 25.91 -33.26
N PHE A 276 22.21 25.86 -32.18
CA PHE A 276 21.70 25.71 -30.82
C PHE A 276 22.48 26.59 -29.83
N ASP A 277 21.74 27.16 -28.88
CA ASP A 277 22.33 28.02 -27.84
C ASP A 277 22.83 27.22 -26.62
N ASN A 278 22.27 26.04 -26.36
CA ASN A 278 22.58 25.22 -25.20
C ASN A 278 22.32 23.72 -25.44
N LEU A 279 22.80 22.88 -24.52
CA LEU A 279 22.64 21.42 -24.60
C LEU A 279 21.17 20.96 -24.51
N SER A 280 20.33 21.68 -23.77
CA SER A 280 18.90 21.37 -23.63
C SER A 280 18.16 21.47 -24.97
N ALA A 281 18.50 22.47 -25.77
CA ALA A 281 17.96 22.65 -27.11
C ALA A 281 18.38 21.52 -28.07
N ILE A 282 19.61 21.01 -27.96
CA ILE A 282 20.09 19.86 -28.73
C ILE A 282 19.36 18.58 -28.30
N TRP A 283 19.24 18.34 -26.99
CA TRP A 283 18.57 17.16 -26.42
C TRP A 283 17.10 17.05 -26.86
N GLY A 284 16.37 18.17 -26.78
CA GLY A 284 14.96 18.25 -27.19
C GLY A 284 14.73 18.25 -28.71
N CYS A 285 15.80 18.33 -29.52
CA CYS A 285 15.70 18.35 -30.97
C CYS A 285 15.47 16.96 -31.57
N SER A 286 14.72 16.90 -32.68
CA SER A 286 14.51 15.65 -33.43
C SER A 286 15.81 15.14 -34.07
N ASN A 287 15.99 13.83 -34.13
CA ASN A 287 17.16 13.22 -34.78
C ASN A 287 17.26 13.62 -36.27
N ASP A 288 16.12 13.75 -36.96
CA ASP A 288 16.04 14.15 -38.37
C ASP A 288 16.64 15.54 -38.62
N PHE A 289 16.38 16.49 -37.72
CA PHE A 289 16.96 17.83 -37.80
C PHE A 289 18.47 17.81 -37.58
N LEU A 290 18.95 17.06 -36.57
CA LEU A 290 20.40 16.92 -36.31
C LEU A 290 21.12 16.26 -37.49
N GLN A 291 20.49 15.30 -38.15
CA GLN A 291 21.06 14.62 -39.30
C GLN A 291 21.11 15.52 -40.54
N LYS A 292 20.00 16.21 -40.86
CA LYS A 292 19.88 17.00 -42.09
C LYS A 292 20.48 18.39 -42.01
N MET A 293 20.25 19.10 -40.89
CA MET A 293 20.65 20.50 -40.73
C MET A 293 22.03 20.65 -40.06
N CYS A 294 22.42 19.71 -39.21
CA CYS A 294 23.73 19.73 -38.55
C CYS A 294 24.75 18.77 -39.19
N HIS A 295 24.32 17.97 -40.18
CA HIS A 295 25.15 17.00 -40.92
C HIS A 295 25.82 15.95 -40.03
N ILE A 296 25.08 15.41 -39.05
CA ILE A 296 25.60 14.44 -38.07
C ILE A 296 25.09 13.03 -38.42
N PRO A 297 25.96 12.01 -38.54
CA PRO A 297 25.55 10.61 -38.72
C PRO A 297 24.69 10.09 -37.56
N GLU A 298 23.83 9.11 -37.82
CA GLU A 298 22.89 8.57 -36.82
C GLU A 298 23.59 8.00 -35.58
N GLU A 299 24.67 7.22 -35.76
CA GLU A 299 25.49 6.69 -34.65
C GLU A 299 26.13 7.79 -33.80
N ASP A 300 26.54 8.90 -34.43
CA ASP A 300 27.12 10.06 -33.74
C ASP A 300 26.01 10.87 -33.01
N ILE A 301 24.76 10.90 -33.52
CA ILE A 301 23.61 11.52 -32.85
C ILE A 301 23.27 10.78 -31.55
N GLU A 302 23.26 9.45 -31.58
CA GLU A 302 23.02 8.64 -30.37
C GLU A 302 24.11 8.86 -29.32
N LEU A 303 25.37 8.92 -29.75
CA LEU A 303 26.50 9.25 -28.87
C LEU A 303 26.35 10.64 -28.25
N ILE A 304 26.04 11.66 -29.06
CA ILE A 304 25.82 13.05 -28.58
C ILE A 304 24.69 13.10 -27.56
N LYS A 305 23.54 12.49 -27.86
CA LYS A 305 22.41 12.45 -26.92
C LYS A 305 22.79 11.72 -25.64
N THR A 306 23.49 10.60 -25.73
CA THR A 306 23.97 9.87 -24.55
C THR A 306 24.86 10.76 -23.68
N ILE A 307 25.83 11.46 -24.26
CA ILE A 307 26.72 12.39 -23.54
C ILE A 307 25.92 13.54 -22.92
N ILE A 308 24.97 14.14 -23.65
CA ILE A 308 24.10 15.19 -23.10
C ILE A 308 23.30 14.65 -21.91
N SER A 309 22.74 13.45 -22.02
CA SER A 309 21.98 12.82 -20.94
C SER A 309 22.85 12.59 -19.70
N GLN A 310 24.11 12.18 -19.88
CA GLN A 310 25.07 12.00 -18.81
C GLN A 310 25.39 13.33 -18.14
N ILE A 311 25.74 14.36 -18.92
CA ILE A 311 26.00 15.72 -18.44
C ILE A 311 24.80 16.29 -17.66
N MET A 312 23.59 16.10 -18.19
CA MET A 312 22.36 16.57 -17.56
C MET A 312 21.98 15.76 -16.32
N SER A 313 22.26 14.46 -16.28
CA SER A 313 21.92 13.59 -15.15
C SER A 313 22.82 13.82 -13.91
N GLN A 314 24.04 14.31 -14.13
CA GLN A 314 25.04 14.53 -13.08
C GLN A 314 24.68 15.70 -12.16
N GLY A 315 24.91 15.54 -10.85
CA GLY A 315 24.64 16.57 -9.82
C GLY A 315 23.16 16.77 -9.47
N LYS A 316 22.21 16.18 -10.20
CA LYS A 316 20.76 16.33 -9.95
C LYS A 316 20.34 15.75 -8.61
N GLU A 317 20.84 14.56 -8.26
CA GLU A 317 20.37 13.77 -7.11
C GLU A 317 20.58 14.48 -5.76
N HIS A 318 21.62 15.32 -5.67
CA HIS A 318 21.97 16.07 -4.46
C HIS A 318 21.88 17.59 -4.64
N TYR A 319 21.23 18.07 -5.70
CA TYR A 319 21.06 19.49 -5.93
C TYR A 319 20.27 20.14 -4.79
N TYR A 320 20.88 21.12 -4.13
CA TYR A 320 20.26 21.91 -3.08
C TYR A 320 19.89 23.30 -3.64
N PRO A 321 18.58 23.62 -3.76
CA PRO A 321 18.10 24.92 -4.20
C PRO A 321 18.77 26.12 -3.53
N LYS A 322 19.11 27.14 -4.33
CA LYS A 322 19.68 28.41 -3.86
C LYS A 322 18.55 29.43 -3.67
N LEU A 323 18.30 29.84 -2.42
CA LEU A 323 17.29 30.87 -2.09
C LEU A 323 17.95 32.26 -2.11
N ARG A 324 17.70 33.05 -3.17
CA ARG A 324 18.29 34.39 -3.31
C ARG A 324 17.35 35.47 -2.77
N VAL A 325 17.73 36.10 -1.66
CA VAL A 325 16.94 37.13 -0.96
C VAL A 325 16.47 38.26 -1.88
N ASP A 326 17.31 38.66 -2.84
CA ASP A 326 17.02 39.80 -3.72
C ASP A 326 15.96 39.49 -4.79
N ASN A 327 15.75 38.20 -5.10
CA ASN A 327 14.85 37.78 -6.17
C ASN A 327 14.21 36.42 -5.85
N LEU A 328 13.35 36.41 -4.84
CA LEU A 328 12.56 35.23 -4.48
C LEU A 328 11.37 35.08 -5.42
N SER A 329 11.18 33.87 -5.93
CA SER A 329 10.03 33.45 -6.73
C SER A 329 8.79 33.20 -5.86
N SER A 330 7.62 33.09 -6.50
CA SER A 330 6.36 32.78 -5.82
C SER A 330 6.38 31.43 -5.08
N LEU A 331 7.08 30.42 -5.62
CA LEU A 331 7.27 29.14 -4.94
C LEU A 331 8.17 29.27 -3.70
N GLU A 332 9.22 30.09 -3.78
CA GLU A 332 10.11 30.35 -2.64
C GLU A 332 9.38 31.14 -1.54
N PHE A 333 8.55 32.13 -1.89
CA PHE A 333 7.67 32.78 -0.90
C PHE A 333 6.67 31.81 -0.27
N LYS A 334 6.07 30.92 -1.07
CA LYS A 334 5.19 29.87 -0.55
C LYS A 334 5.94 28.97 0.44
N LEU A 335 7.15 28.54 0.11
CA LEU A 335 8.00 27.74 1.01
C LEU A 335 8.28 28.48 2.33
N LEU A 336 8.67 29.75 2.27
CA LEU A 336 8.94 30.55 3.47
C LEU A 336 7.70 30.69 4.35
N GLY A 337 6.51 30.89 3.75
CA GLY A 337 5.25 30.92 4.49
C GLY A 337 4.94 29.62 5.21
N LEU A 338 5.15 28.47 4.55
CA LEU A 338 4.97 27.15 5.16
C LEU A 338 5.98 26.91 6.31
N LEU A 339 7.25 27.25 6.11
CA LEU A 339 8.29 27.08 7.12
C LEU A 339 8.05 28.00 8.33
N LYS A 340 7.59 29.23 8.11
CA LYS A 340 7.21 30.16 9.18
C LYS A 340 6.04 29.58 9.99
N PHE A 341 4.99 29.13 9.32
CA PHE A 341 3.86 28.51 10.01
C PHE A 341 4.25 27.24 10.76
N TYR A 342 5.21 26.47 10.23
CA TYR A 342 5.73 25.28 10.90
C TYR A 342 6.50 25.62 12.17
N LYS A 343 7.32 26.69 12.12
CA LYS A 343 8.06 27.22 13.27
C LYS A 343 7.10 27.68 14.37
N ASP A 344 6.02 28.36 13.98
CA ASP A 344 5.07 28.99 14.88
C ASP A 344 3.86 28.08 15.21
N TYR A 345 3.94 26.79 14.89
CA TYR A 345 2.82 25.86 15.05
C TYR A 345 2.38 25.73 16.52
N PRO A 346 1.08 25.87 16.84
CA PRO A 346 0.63 25.84 18.24
C PRO A 346 0.92 24.50 18.93
N LYS A 347 1.70 24.52 20.02
CA LYS A 347 2.12 23.32 20.76
C LYS A 347 0.96 22.52 21.36
N ASP A 348 -0.07 23.22 21.83
CA ASP A 348 -1.27 22.58 22.39
C ASP A 348 -2.04 21.83 21.30
N ARG A 349 -2.11 22.39 20.09
CA ARG A 349 -2.71 21.74 18.93
C ARG A 349 -1.91 20.50 18.53
N GLU A 350 -0.59 20.60 18.39
CA GLU A 350 0.29 19.46 18.07
C GLU A 350 0.13 18.31 19.09
N THR A 351 0.00 18.65 20.37
CA THR A 351 -0.19 17.67 21.44
C THR A 351 -1.56 16.97 21.34
N ARG A 352 -2.63 17.72 21.07
CA ARG A 352 -3.97 17.16 20.81
C ARG A 352 -3.98 16.25 19.59
N GLU A 353 -3.37 16.69 18.48
CA GLU A 353 -3.29 15.90 17.23
C GLU A 353 -2.54 14.58 17.45
N LYS A 354 -1.44 14.60 18.20
CA LYS A 354 -0.69 13.40 18.56
C LYS A 354 -1.52 12.45 19.43
N ALA A 355 -2.16 12.97 20.48
CA ALA A 355 -3.02 12.17 21.36
C ALA A 355 -4.19 11.53 20.60
N PHE A 356 -4.76 12.25 19.62
CA PHE A 356 -5.82 11.74 18.76
C PHE A 356 -5.34 10.56 17.90
N LEU A 357 -4.15 10.65 17.30
CA LEU A 357 -3.55 9.54 16.55
C LEU A 357 -3.22 8.34 17.45
N GLU A 358 -2.70 8.57 18.65
CA GLU A 358 -2.43 7.51 19.64
C GLU A 358 -3.72 6.78 20.06
N GLN A 359 -4.84 7.51 20.19
CA GLN A 359 -6.15 6.90 20.45
C GLN A 359 -6.62 6.01 19.27
N ILE A 360 -6.46 6.47 18.03
CA ILE A 360 -6.77 5.67 16.84
C ILE A 360 -5.95 4.38 16.83
N GLU A 361 -4.65 4.47 17.07
CA GLU A 361 -3.75 3.32 17.11
C GLU A 361 -4.14 2.35 18.24
N SER A 362 -4.45 2.87 19.43
CA SER A 362 -4.94 2.07 20.55
C SER A 362 -6.22 1.29 20.21
N LEU A 363 -7.17 1.92 19.52
CA LEU A 363 -8.40 1.25 19.07
C LEU A 363 -8.13 0.16 18.05
N LYS A 364 -7.22 0.39 17.09
CA LYS A 364 -6.80 -0.63 16.12
C LYS A 364 -6.14 -1.82 16.82
N ILE A 365 -5.24 -1.57 17.78
CA ILE A 365 -4.59 -2.63 18.57
C ILE A 365 -5.62 -3.47 19.33
N LYS A 366 -6.62 -2.83 19.96
CA LYS A 366 -7.72 -3.55 20.64
C LYS A 366 -8.50 -4.44 19.67
N LEU A 367 -8.79 -3.93 18.48
CA LEU A 367 -9.47 -4.72 17.44
C LEU A 367 -8.62 -5.93 17.02
N GLU A 368 -7.33 -5.74 16.74
CA GLU A 368 -6.45 -6.85 16.37
C GLU A 368 -6.35 -7.89 17.50
N LYS A 369 -6.30 -7.46 18.77
CA LYS A 369 -6.34 -8.38 19.92
C LYS A 369 -7.59 -9.27 19.88
N ILE A 370 -8.76 -8.70 19.63
CA ILE A 370 -10.02 -9.45 19.50
C ILE A 370 -9.94 -10.47 18.35
N ARG A 371 -9.39 -10.06 17.19
CA ARG A 371 -9.24 -10.94 16.02
C ARG A 371 -8.26 -12.09 16.24
N THR A 372 -7.21 -11.88 17.02
CA THR A 372 -6.25 -12.96 17.35
C THR A 372 -6.86 -14.05 18.23
N LEU A 373 -7.85 -13.69 19.08
CA LEU A 373 -8.57 -14.65 19.90
C LEU A 373 -9.59 -15.46 19.08
N ALA A 374 -10.35 -14.78 18.22
CA ALA A 374 -11.28 -15.41 17.29
C ALA A 374 -11.54 -14.50 16.10
N SER A 375 -11.62 -15.08 14.90
CA SER A 375 -11.91 -14.33 13.67
C SER A 375 -13.28 -13.65 13.68
N ASN A 376 -14.26 -14.25 14.37
CA ASN A 376 -15.63 -13.76 14.44
C ASN A 376 -16.39 -14.34 15.64
N ARG A 377 -17.63 -13.87 15.85
CA ARG A 377 -18.51 -14.35 16.93
C ARG A 377 -18.91 -15.82 16.83
N PHE A 378 -19.08 -16.35 15.62
CA PHE A 378 -19.41 -17.76 15.43
C PHE A 378 -18.32 -18.66 15.98
N MET A 379 -17.04 -18.30 15.78
CA MET A 379 -15.90 -19.07 16.28
C MET A 379 -15.86 -19.18 17.80
N LEU A 380 -16.51 -18.26 18.53
CA LEU A 380 -16.57 -18.30 20.00
C LEU A 380 -17.31 -19.52 20.55
N ASN A 381 -18.21 -20.13 19.75
CA ASN A 381 -18.91 -21.35 20.12
C ASN A 381 -17.97 -22.55 20.34
N PHE A 382 -16.77 -22.50 19.77
CA PHE A 382 -15.78 -23.57 19.80
C PHE A 382 -14.61 -23.29 20.76
N LEU A 383 -14.63 -22.15 21.46
CA LEU A 383 -13.64 -21.79 22.46
C LEU A 383 -14.09 -22.22 23.88
N SER A 384 -13.14 -22.21 24.81
CA SER A 384 -13.44 -22.37 26.24
C SER A 384 -14.34 -21.23 26.74
N GLU A 385 -15.07 -21.48 27.82
CA GLU A 385 -15.92 -20.46 28.45
C GLU A 385 -15.12 -19.23 28.87
N GLN A 386 -13.89 -19.44 29.38
CA GLN A 386 -12.99 -18.36 29.77
C GLN A 386 -12.61 -17.48 28.55
N GLN A 387 -12.11 -18.08 27.47
CA GLN A 387 -11.73 -17.34 26.26
C GLN A 387 -12.92 -16.61 25.64
N ARG A 388 -14.12 -17.22 25.65
CA ARG A 388 -15.34 -16.57 25.18
C ARG A 388 -15.69 -15.34 26.01
N LYS A 389 -15.63 -15.44 27.34
CA LYS A 389 -15.87 -14.29 28.24
C LYS A 389 -14.87 -13.17 28.00
N GLU A 390 -13.58 -13.51 27.92
CA GLU A 390 -12.51 -12.54 27.62
C GLU A 390 -12.78 -11.81 26.29
N TRP A 391 -13.15 -12.54 25.23
CA TRP A 391 -13.46 -11.93 23.94
C TRP A 391 -14.64 -10.95 24.01
N LEU A 392 -15.74 -11.35 24.68
CA LEU A 392 -16.95 -10.53 24.82
C LEU A 392 -16.70 -9.27 25.65
N GLU A 393 -15.86 -9.36 26.69
CA GLU A 393 -15.45 -8.21 27.49
C GLU A 393 -14.60 -7.22 26.68
N GLU A 394 -13.64 -7.72 25.89
CA GLU A 394 -12.82 -6.89 25.01
C GLU A 394 -13.66 -6.21 23.92
N GLU A 395 -14.63 -6.92 23.33
CA GLU A 395 -15.56 -6.34 22.36
C GLU A 395 -16.38 -5.20 22.97
N LYS A 396 -16.94 -5.40 24.17
CA LYS A 396 -17.67 -4.35 24.88
C LYS A 396 -16.77 -3.16 25.20
N GLY A 397 -15.54 -3.43 25.67
CA GLY A 397 -14.53 -2.40 25.95
C GLY A 397 -14.11 -1.61 24.71
N LEU A 398 -14.04 -2.26 23.55
CA LEU A 398 -13.79 -1.63 22.26
C LEU A 398 -14.91 -0.64 21.92
N TYR A 399 -16.18 -1.06 21.97
CA TYR A 399 -17.28 -0.16 21.62
C TYR A 399 -17.39 1.04 22.57
N ILE A 400 -17.10 0.87 23.86
CA ILE A 400 -17.04 1.99 24.82
C ILE A 400 -15.93 2.96 24.44
N ALA A 401 -14.72 2.47 24.19
CA ALA A 401 -13.58 3.31 23.82
C ALA A 401 -13.83 4.04 22.49
N TYR A 402 -14.41 3.34 21.51
CA TYR A 402 -14.78 3.91 20.22
C TYR A 402 -15.84 4.99 20.37
N ASN A 403 -16.85 4.75 21.21
CA ASN A 403 -17.88 5.74 21.48
C ASN A 403 -17.32 7.03 22.07
N SER A 404 -16.40 6.92 23.04
CA SER A 404 -15.69 8.07 23.60
C SER A 404 -14.91 8.83 22.53
N PHE A 405 -14.25 8.11 21.61
CA PHE A 405 -13.55 8.71 20.48
C PHE A 405 -14.49 9.46 19.53
N LEU A 406 -15.66 8.92 19.21
CA LEU A 406 -16.66 9.59 18.36
C LEU A 406 -17.27 10.85 18.99
N THR A 407 -17.22 10.97 20.31
CA THR A 407 -17.72 12.16 21.02
C THR A 407 -16.68 13.25 21.21
N ALA A 408 -15.41 13.00 20.86
CA ALA A 408 -14.37 14.01 20.94
C ALA A 408 -14.54 15.08 19.84
N ASP A 409 -14.47 16.36 20.22
CA ASP A 409 -14.73 17.51 19.36
C ASP A 409 -13.59 17.79 18.34
N ASP A 410 -12.46 17.07 18.48
CA ASP A 410 -11.26 17.26 17.65
C ASP A 410 -11.46 16.87 16.17
N GLN A 411 -12.57 16.20 15.81
CA GLN A 411 -12.83 15.75 14.44
C GLN A 411 -13.20 16.88 13.44
N ASN A 412 -13.37 18.12 13.91
CA ASN A 412 -13.78 19.26 13.07
C ASN A 412 -12.75 20.41 13.01
N ASP A 413 -11.58 20.25 13.62
CA ASP A 413 -10.55 21.30 13.69
C ASP A 413 -9.75 21.42 12.38
N ILE A 414 -10.25 22.22 11.44
CA ILE A 414 -9.61 22.45 10.13
C ILE A 414 -8.39 23.37 10.28
N LEU A 415 -7.26 22.97 9.71
CA LEU A 415 -6.05 23.78 9.71
C LEU A 415 -6.22 25.02 8.82
N GLN A 416 -6.15 26.20 9.42
CA GLN A 416 -6.17 27.46 8.70
C GLN A 416 -4.75 27.99 8.50
N PHE A 417 -4.38 28.21 7.24
CA PHE A 417 -3.10 28.79 6.89
C PHE A 417 -3.15 30.31 7.04
N PRO A 418 -2.24 30.92 7.84
CA PRO A 418 -2.15 32.37 7.92
C PRO A 418 -1.75 32.99 6.59
N ALA A 419 -2.31 34.15 6.27
CA ALA A 419 -1.89 34.94 5.12
C ALA A 419 -0.71 35.84 5.52
N TYR A 420 0.49 35.49 5.07
CA TYR A 420 1.69 36.31 5.26
C TYR A 420 1.94 37.21 4.05
N SER A 421 2.43 38.42 4.29
CA SER A 421 2.89 39.29 3.19
C SER A 421 4.31 38.93 2.75
N GLU A 422 4.64 39.10 1.47
CA GLU A 422 6.00 38.85 0.96
C GLU A 422 7.06 39.68 1.70
N ARG A 423 6.72 40.91 2.09
CA ARG A 423 7.62 41.80 2.86
C ARG A 423 7.96 41.22 4.23
N GLU A 424 6.95 40.73 4.93
CA GLU A 424 7.12 40.07 6.23
C GLU A 424 7.97 38.81 6.12
N LEU A 425 7.66 37.94 5.15
CA LEU A 425 8.41 36.69 4.93
C LEU A 425 9.87 36.95 4.57
N LYS A 426 10.13 37.96 3.72
CA LYS A 426 11.49 38.34 3.34
C LYS A 426 12.27 38.90 4.54
N ALA A 427 11.66 39.74 5.37
CA ALA A 427 12.30 40.27 6.57
C ALA A 427 12.66 39.15 7.56
N ASP A 428 11.72 38.26 7.86
CA ASP A 428 11.94 37.12 8.76
C ASP A 428 13.02 36.16 8.22
N PHE A 429 13.02 35.89 6.91
CA PHE A 429 14.06 35.06 6.28
C PHE A 429 15.45 35.68 6.36
N VAL A 430 15.59 36.99 6.17
CA VAL A 430 16.88 37.69 6.28
C VAL A 430 17.41 37.64 7.71
N GLU A 431 16.53 37.84 8.69
CA GLU A 431 16.90 37.82 10.11
C GLU A 431 17.24 36.40 10.60
N ASN A 432 16.49 35.38 10.14
CA ASN A 432 16.54 34.02 10.66
C ASN A 432 17.00 32.96 9.63
N SER A 433 17.80 33.36 8.64
CA SER A 433 18.19 32.50 7.49
C SER A 433 18.72 31.11 7.90
N ALA A 434 19.58 31.05 8.93
CA ALA A 434 20.12 29.79 9.43
C ALA A 434 19.03 28.83 9.93
N THR A 435 18.01 29.35 10.60
CA THR A 435 16.85 28.57 11.08
C THR A 435 16.04 28.01 9.93
N PHE A 436 15.78 28.82 8.89
CA PHE A 436 15.04 28.35 7.71
C PHE A 436 15.78 27.25 6.97
N HIS A 437 17.09 27.39 6.77
CA HIS A 437 17.90 26.34 6.15
C HIS A 437 17.91 25.05 7.00
N ALA A 438 18.07 25.15 8.31
CA ALA A 438 18.00 23.99 9.20
C ALA A 438 16.63 23.29 9.15
N LEU A 439 15.54 24.04 9.09
CA LEU A 439 14.19 23.49 8.94
C LEU A 439 14.01 22.77 7.59
N ILE A 440 14.52 23.35 6.50
CA ILE A 440 14.48 22.69 5.18
C ILE A 440 15.22 21.35 5.23
N GLU A 441 16.42 21.32 5.80
CA GLU A 441 17.20 20.07 5.91
C GLU A 441 16.48 19.03 6.77
N ALA A 442 15.97 19.43 7.94
CA ALA A 442 15.26 18.55 8.86
C ALA A 442 13.97 17.98 8.25
N LEU A 443 13.21 18.80 7.52
CA LEU A 443 11.90 18.40 6.97
C LEU A 443 12.01 17.66 5.64
N THR A 444 12.98 17.99 4.80
CA THR A 444 13.11 17.40 3.45
C THR A 444 14.12 16.27 3.39
N GLY A 445 15.02 16.16 4.38
CA GLY A 445 16.16 15.24 4.34
C GLY A 445 17.28 15.68 3.39
N SER A 446 17.14 16.83 2.71
CA SER A 446 18.18 17.39 1.86
C SER A 446 19.33 17.86 2.74
N LYS A 447 20.57 17.48 2.43
CA LYS A 447 21.76 18.03 3.07
C LYS A 447 22.46 18.96 2.10
N LYS A 448 22.88 20.14 2.55
CA LYS A 448 23.81 20.96 1.77
C LYS A 448 25.18 20.30 1.75
N ILE A 449 25.43 19.46 0.75
CA ILE A 449 26.77 18.90 0.50
C ILE A 449 27.61 20.00 -0.15
N TYR A 450 28.70 20.40 0.51
CA TYR A 450 29.66 21.34 -0.06
C TYR A 450 30.55 20.59 -1.06
N THR A 451 30.04 20.35 -2.26
CA THR A 451 30.79 19.84 -3.40
C THR A 451 30.83 20.88 -4.52
N PRO A 452 31.84 20.84 -5.42
CA PRO A 452 31.95 21.73 -6.59
C PRO A 452 30.86 21.51 -7.68
N ASN A 453 29.63 21.19 -7.28
CA ASN A 453 28.54 20.64 -8.09
C ASN A 453 27.90 21.60 -9.10
N ASP A 454 28.45 22.79 -9.33
CA ASP A 454 27.99 23.65 -10.43
C ASP A 454 28.62 23.21 -11.79
N LEU A 455 29.46 22.15 -11.80
CA LEU A 455 30.09 21.58 -13.00
C LEU A 455 29.90 20.04 -13.05
N PRO A 456 29.63 19.45 -14.24
CA PRO A 456 29.58 17.99 -14.46
C PRO A 456 30.84 17.25 -13.97
N ASP A 457 30.68 16.04 -13.41
CA ASP A 457 31.79 15.24 -12.86
C ASP A 457 32.86 14.91 -13.91
N LEU A 458 32.45 14.71 -15.16
CA LEU A 458 33.38 14.51 -16.28
C LEU A 458 34.33 15.71 -16.46
N ILE A 459 33.84 16.92 -16.21
CA ILE A 459 34.64 18.15 -16.25
C ILE A 459 35.48 18.26 -14.99
N VAL A 460 34.90 17.99 -13.83
CA VAL A 460 35.62 18.00 -12.55
C VAL A 460 36.82 17.05 -12.60
N ASP A 461 36.65 15.86 -13.14
CA ASP A 461 37.70 14.85 -13.25
C ASP A 461 38.79 15.25 -14.26
N LYS A 462 38.41 15.82 -15.41
CA LYS A 462 39.38 16.36 -16.39
C LYS A 462 40.16 17.55 -15.84
N VAL A 463 39.50 18.45 -15.11
CA VAL A 463 40.13 19.60 -14.46
C VAL A 463 41.08 19.14 -13.36
N LYS A 464 40.70 18.15 -12.54
CA LYS A 464 41.55 17.60 -11.49
C LYS A 464 42.83 16.91 -12.01
N GLN A 465 42.86 16.50 -13.28
CA GLN A 465 44.07 15.95 -13.91
C GLN A 465 45.14 17.02 -14.19
N VAL A 466 44.81 18.31 -14.11
CA VAL A 466 45.78 19.39 -14.26
C VAL A 466 46.69 19.47 -13.03
N ASN A 467 47.97 19.12 -13.23
CA ASN A 467 48.98 19.21 -12.18
C ASN A 467 49.51 20.64 -12.07
N ILE A 468 49.27 21.29 -10.92
CA ILE A 468 49.82 22.62 -10.66
C ILE A 468 51.28 22.48 -10.22
N ASN A 469 52.23 23.00 -11.02
CA ASN A 469 53.58 23.30 -10.55
C ASN A 469 53.55 24.33 -9.39
N ARG A 470 53.98 23.88 -8.21
CA ARG A 470 53.98 24.66 -6.95
C ARG A 470 55.37 25.19 -6.57
N GLU A 471 56.38 25.01 -7.42
CA GLU A 471 57.72 25.51 -7.15
C GLU A 471 57.69 27.03 -6.96
N GLY A 472 58.24 27.53 -5.86
CA GLY A 472 58.22 28.96 -5.51
C GLY A 472 56.90 29.48 -4.92
N LEU A 473 55.87 28.64 -4.75
CA LEU A 473 54.60 29.01 -4.09
C LEU A 473 54.69 28.78 -2.57
N GLY A 474 54.74 29.86 -1.79
CA GLY A 474 54.87 29.85 -0.33
C GLY A 474 53.57 29.66 0.45
N VAL A 475 52.48 29.22 -0.20
CA VAL A 475 51.17 29.02 0.43
C VAL A 475 50.51 27.70 0.03
N THR A 476 49.84 27.08 1.00
CA THR A 476 49.01 25.89 0.77
C THR A 476 47.58 26.31 0.46
N MET A 477 47.07 25.90 -0.71
CA MET A 477 45.69 26.15 -1.11
C MET A 477 44.71 25.18 -0.42
N ARG A 478 43.49 25.66 -0.15
CA ARG A 478 42.36 24.79 0.21
C ARG A 478 41.89 24.03 -1.03
N SER A 479 41.23 22.89 -0.84
CA SER A 479 40.78 22.00 -1.93
C SER A 479 39.96 22.72 -3.02
N TYR A 480 39.05 23.62 -2.64
CA TYR A 480 38.27 24.40 -3.60
C TYR A 480 39.11 25.47 -4.34
N GLN A 481 40.16 26.01 -3.71
CA GLN A 481 41.07 26.99 -4.31
C GLN A 481 42.00 26.31 -5.32
N GLU A 482 42.48 25.12 -4.97
CA GLU A 482 43.24 24.28 -5.89
C GLU A 482 42.41 23.92 -7.12
N PHE A 483 41.17 23.47 -6.92
CA PHE A 483 40.25 23.20 -8.02
C PHE A 483 39.99 24.44 -8.89
N GLY A 484 39.78 25.62 -8.29
CA GLY A 484 39.63 26.88 -9.02
C GLY A 484 40.85 27.23 -9.88
N ALA A 485 42.07 27.04 -9.35
CA ALA A 485 43.31 27.26 -10.11
C ALA A 485 43.49 26.24 -11.25
N GLN A 486 43.20 24.95 -11.01
CA GLN A 486 43.20 23.91 -12.04
C GLN A 486 42.19 24.23 -13.15
N TYR A 487 41.01 24.74 -12.77
CA TYR A 487 39.95 25.11 -13.70
C TYR A 487 40.38 26.24 -14.64
N ILE A 488 41.05 27.27 -14.11
CA ILE A 488 41.61 28.38 -14.91
C ILE A 488 42.69 27.87 -15.88
N LEU A 489 43.58 27.00 -15.42
CA LEU A 489 44.65 26.44 -16.27
C LEU A 489 44.09 25.55 -17.39
N PHE A 490 43.01 24.82 -17.12
CA PHE A 490 42.34 23.97 -18.10
C PHE A 490 41.62 24.79 -19.18
N TYR A 491 40.79 25.76 -18.78
CA TYR A 491 39.92 26.52 -19.69
C TYR A 491 40.54 27.81 -20.25
N ARG A 492 41.62 28.32 -19.62
CA ARG A 492 42.38 29.53 -19.94
C ARG A 492 41.61 30.85 -19.79
N ASN A 493 40.45 30.97 -20.43
CA ASN A 493 39.59 32.15 -20.41
C ASN A 493 38.39 31.89 -19.48
N VAL A 494 38.51 32.29 -18.22
CA VAL A 494 37.54 31.95 -17.16
C VAL A 494 37.09 33.18 -16.39
N LEU A 495 35.80 33.21 -16.04
CA LEU A 495 35.26 34.11 -15.02
C LEU A 495 35.17 33.38 -13.68
N LEU A 496 35.99 33.77 -12.70
CA LEU A 496 35.91 33.23 -11.34
C LEU A 496 34.82 33.92 -10.51
N GLY A 497 33.70 33.23 -10.32
CA GLY A 497 32.51 33.72 -9.60
C GLY A 497 32.45 33.39 -8.10
N ASP A 498 33.53 32.91 -7.48
CA ASP A 498 33.53 32.50 -6.06
C ASP A 498 33.01 33.60 -5.13
N GLU A 499 32.32 33.22 -4.04
CA GLU A 499 31.85 34.15 -3.01
C GLU A 499 32.98 35.05 -2.45
N MET A 500 32.61 36.24 -2.00
CA MET A 500 33.56 37.18 -1.40
C MET A 500 34.23 36.55 -0.17
N GLY A 501 35.55 36.67 -0.05
CA GLY A 501 36.32 36.10 1.08
C GLY A 501 36.85 34.67 0.88
N LEU A 502 36.50 33.97 -0.21
CA LEU A 502 37.01 32.61 -0.47
C LEU A 502 38.46 32.54 -0.98
N GLY A 503 39.10 33.68 -1.24
CA GLY A 503 40.53 33.76 -1.58
C GLY A 503 40.84 33.63 -3.07
N LYS A 504 40.09 34.35 -3.93
CA LYS A 504 40.34 34.42 -5.39
C LYS A 504 41.74 34.92 -5.74
N THR A 505 42.30 35.84 -4.95
CA THR A 505 43.67 36.35 -5.12
C THR A 505 44.71 35.23 -5.05
N ILE A 506 44.55 34.30 -4.09
CA ILE A 506 45.43 33.14 -3.95
C ILE A 506 45.34 32.25 -5.20
N GLN A 507 44.14 32.00 -5.72
CA GLN A 507 43.95 31.20 -6.94
C GLN A 507 44.66 31.85 -8.14
N ALA A 508 44.50 33.16 -8.33
CA ALA A 508 45.13 33.90 -9.43
C ALA A 508 46.67 33.92 -9.32
N ILE A 509 47.21 34.13 -8.11
CA ILE A 509 48.67 34.11 -7.87
C ILE A 509 49.24 32.71 -8.11
N SER A 510 48.54 31.65 -7.68
CA SER A 510 48.95 30.27 -7.93
C SER A 510 49.00 29.93 -9.42
N VAL A 511 48.04 30.43 -10.21
CA VAL A 511 48.07 30.30 -11.68
C VAL A 511 49.25 31.06 -12.26
N ALA A 512 49.49 32.31 -11.84
CA ALA A 512 50.63 33.10 -12.32
C ALA A 512 51.97 32.42 -12.02
N ASN A 513 52.13 31.84 -10.81
CA ASN A 513 53.30 31.08 -10.44
C ASN A 513 53.47 29.83 -11.29
N HIS A 514 52.39 29.06 -11.47
CA HIS A 514 52.40 27.91 -12.35
C HIS A 514 52.89 28.26 -13.75
N LEU A 515 52.37 29.33 -14.36
CA LEU A 515 52.75 29.77 -15.69
C LEU A 515 54.22 30.24 -15.74
N PHE A 516 54.68 30.99 -14.72
CA PHE A 516 56.06 31.43 -14.60
C PHE A 516 57.06 30.26 -14.56
N GLN A 517 56.75 29.22 -13.79
CA GLN A 517 57.59 28.01 -13.71
C GLN A 517 57.53 27.14 -14.99
N ASN A 518 56.62 27.44 -15.91
CA ASN A 518 56.50 26.78 -17.22
C ASN A 518 56.81 27.77 -18.37
N ASP A 519 57.82 28.61 -18.19
CA ASP A 519 58.39 29.53 -19.18
C ASP A 519 57.46 30.67 -19.67
N GLN A 520 56.35 30.94 -18.99
CA GLN A 520 55.50 32.12 -19.26
C GLN A 520 55.82 33.25 -18.28
N GLN A 521 56.78 34.10 -18.68
CA GLN A 521 57.47 35.01 -17.77
C GLN A 521 56.72 36.31 -17.43
N HIS A 522 55.59 36.61 -18.07
CA HIS A 522 54.89 37.89 -17.92
C HIS A 522 53.42 37.69 -17.55
N THR A 523 53.04 38.24 -16.38
CA THR A 523 51.65 38.28 -15.89
C THR A 523 51.27 39.73 -15.56
N ILE A 524 50.09 40.16 -15.98
CA ILE A 524 49.55 41.49 -15.68
C ILE A 524 48.29 41.33 -14.84
N VAL A 525 48.24 42.03 -13.70
CA VAL A 525 47.04 42.11 -12.84
C VAL A 525 46.50 43.54 -12.93
N ILE A 526 45.23 43.67 -13.28
CA ILE A 526 44.50 44.95 -13.30
C ILE A 526 43.50 44.93 -12.14
N CYS A 527 43.59 45.90 -11.24
CA CYS A 527 42.71 45.99 -10.07
C CYS A 527 42.42 47.46 -9.69
N PRO A 528 41.33 47.73 -8.94
CA PRO A 528 41.06 49.06 -8.40
C PRO A 528 42.20 49.56 -7.49
N LEU A 529 42.41 50.88 -7.46
CA LEU A 529 43.48 51.49 -6.66
C LEU A 529 43.43 51.09 -5.17
N SER A 530 42.22 50.95 -4.61
CA SER A 530 41.99 50.62 -3.20
C SER A 530 42.50 49.23 -2.78
N VAL A 531 42.72 48.32 -3.72
CA VAL A 531 43.17 46.93 -3.42
C VAL A 531 44.59 46.64 -3.91
N LEU A 532 45.24 47.60 -4.60
CA LEU A 532 46.58 47.44 -5.15
C LEU A 532 47.63 47.08 -4.09
N GLU A 533 47.53 47.69 -2.91
CA GLU A 533 48.46 47.44 -1.79
C GLU A 533 48.26 46.05 -1.17
N ASN A 534 47.01 45.55 -1.16
CA ASN A 534 46.71 44.19 -0.75
C ASN A 534 47.32 43.17 -1.73
N TRP A 535 47.18 43.40 -3.03
CA TRP A 535 47.80 42.56 -4.06
C TRP A 535 49.33 42.52 -3.94
N ASN A 536 49.98 43.66 -3.77
CA ASN A 536 51.44 43.72 -3.61
C ASN A 536 51.92 42.89 -2.40
N ARG A 537 51.23 43.05 -1.26
CA ARG A 537 51.52 42.28 -0.04
C ARG A 537 51.32 40.78 -0.24
N GLU A 538 50.23 40.38 -0.90
CA GLU A 538 49.95 38.97 -1.16
C GLU A 538 50.96 38.35 -2.14
N VAL A 539 51.34 39.03 -3.22
CA VAL A 539 52.38 38.56 -4.16
C VAL A 539 53.70 38.32 -3.43
N LYS A 540 54.20 39.31 -2.68
CA LYS A 540 55.46 39.20 -1.92
C LYS A 540 55.43 38.10 -0.86
N LYS A 541 54.25 37.83 -0.30
CA LYS A 541 54.06 36.78 0.70
C LYS A 541 54.01 35.38 0.06
N MET A 542 53.39 35.27 -1.10
CA MET A 542 52.96 33.98 -1.66
C MET A 542 53.91 33.45 -2.73
N VAL A 543 54.65 34.29 -3.44
CA VAL A 543 55.51 33.88 -4.56
C VAL A 543 56.81 34.70 -4.61
N ALA A 544 57.90 34.08 -5.07
CA ALA A 544 59.20 34.72 -5.22
C ALA A 544 59.44 35.22 -6.67
N ILE A 545 58.43 35.87 -7.27
CA ILE A 545 58.48 36.41 -8.64
C ILE A 545 58.67 37.93 -8.55
N ALA A 546 59.51 38.51 -9.41
CA ALA A 546 59.72 39.96 -9.44
C ALA A 546 58.41 40.70 -9.78
N ASP A 547 57.97 41.61 -8.91
CA ASP A 547 56.77 42.42 -9.09
C ASP A 547 57.10 43.86 -9.52
N PHE A 548 56.35 44.39 -10.50
CA PHE A 548 56.44 45.78 -10.94
C PHE A 548 55.09 46.47 -10.75
N ARG A 549 55.07 47.59 -10.01
CA ARG A 549 53.87 48.40 -9.80
C ARG A 549 53.84 49.56 -10.78
N VAL A 550 52.75 49.67 -11.54
CA VAL A 550 52.44 50.84 -12.37
C VAL A 550 51.19 51.50 -11.81
N GLN A 551 51.27 52.79 -11.50
CA GLN A 551 50.14 53.62 -11.12
C GLN A 551 50.21 54.89 -11.97
N GLY A 552 49.12 55.21 -12.68
CA GLY A 552 49.01 56.50 -13.38
C GLY A 552 48.99 57.63 -12.37
N VAL A 553 49.79 58.68 -12.63
CA VAL A 553 49.77 59.93 -11.87
C VAL A 553 48.52 60.73 -12.21
#